data_AF-A0A531MJ98-F1
#
_entry.id   AF-A0A531MJ98-F1
#
_cell.length_a   1.000
_cell.length_b   1.000
_cell.length_c   1.000
_cell.angle_alpha   90.00
_cell.angle_beta   90.00
_cell.angle_gamma   90.00
#
_symmetry.space_group_name_H-M   'P 1'
#
loop_
_entity.id
_entity.type
_entity.pdbx_description
1 polymer ?
#
loop_
_entity_poly.entity_id
_entity_poly.type
_entity_poly.pdbx_seq_one_letter_code
_entity_poly.pdbx_strand_id
1 'polypeptide(L)'
;MTSLNSNAYRLSVMAAGVVGFLGAGLPSASAQQQPQIPQGWFKACTKQEDVDICNVQNIVTAGNGQLVTGISLIELKGKVNRKVFQVTVPTGRLVPPGIGLQIDTGKAQKLDYVICFPDRCVAEVPLTDQLVASFKKGQGITLTSINFQNQANPIKIALQGFSGAYDGP
;
A
#
# COMPACT_ATOMS: atom_id res chain seq x y z
N MET A 1 -36.56 -43.69 46.49
CA MET A 1 -35.24 -44.15 46.97
C MET A 1 -34.51 -42.93 47.52
N THR A 2 -34.37 -42.88 48.87
CA THR A 2 -33.34 -42.19 49.70
C THR A 2 -32.84 -40.82 49.20
N SER A 3 -33.24 -39.64 49.71
CA SER A 3 -33.31 -39.05 51.07
C SER A 3 -31.96 -38.63 51.70
N LEU A 4 -31.92 -37.36 52.14
CA LEU A 4 -31.20 -36.80 53.33
C LEU A 4 -29.68 -36.62 53.15
N ASN A 5 -28.98 -35.59 53.64
CA ASN A 5 -29.25 -34.56 54.66
C ASN A 5 -28.16 -33.46 54.54
N SER A 6 -28.47 -32.16 54.71
CA SER A 6 -28.42 -31.34 55.95
C SER A 6 -27.02 -30.80 56.27
N ASN A 7 -26.81 -29.48 56.19
CA ASN A 7 -26.66 -28.52 57.32
C ASN A 7 -25.37 -28.73 58.15
N ALA A 8 -24.62 -27.75 58.61
CA ALA A 8 -24.90 -26.36 58.93
C ALA A 8 -23.59 -25.69 59.43
N TYR A 9 -23.52 -24.37 59.26
CA TYR A 9 -23.02 -23.33 60.20
C TYR A 9 -21.69 -23.51 60.96
N ARG A 10 -20.86 -22.45 60.95
CA ARG A 10 -20.70 -21.42 62.03
C ARG A 10 -19.47 -20.53 61.72
N LEU A 11 -19.69 -19.26 61.39
CA LEU A 11 -19.57 -18.06 62.25
C LEU A 11 -18.13 -17.52 62.47
N SER A 12 -17.89 -16.36 61.86
CA SER A 12 -17.28 -15.12 62.40
C SER A 12 -15.81 -15.09 62.84
N VAL A 13 -15.02 -14.15 62.31
CA VAL A 13 -14.69 -12.82 62.89
C VAL A 13 -13.67 -12.09 61.99
N MET A 14 -13.82 -10.77 61.93
CA MET A 14 -13.06 -9.76 61.19
C MET A 14 -11.54 -9.76 61.44
N ALA A 15 -10.76 -9.37 60.41
CA ALA A 15 -9.63 -8.45 60.58
C ALA A 15 -9.23 -7.85 59.22
N ALA A 16 -9.43 -6.55 59.09
CA ALA A 16 -8.80 -5.74 58.05
C ALA A 16 -7.27 -5.78 58.23
N GLY A 17 -6.54 -6.05 57.15
CA GLY A 17 -5.08 -6.09 57.15
C GLY A 17 -4.55 -5.81 55.75
N VAL A 18 -4.21 -4.55 55.51
CA VAL A 18 -3.59 -4.05 54.29
C VAL A 18 -2.22 -4.71 54.13
N VAL A 19 -2.04 -5.52 53.07
CA VAL A 19 -0.71 -5.90 52.59
C VAL A 19 -0.64 -5.54 51.11
N GLY A 20 0.19 -4.53 50.84
CA GLY A 20 0.34 -3.92 49.53
C GLY A 20 0.75 -4.92 48.46
N PHE A 21 -0.04 -5.00 47.40
CA PHE A 21 0.43 -5.47 46.12
C PHE A 21 1.36 -4.41 45.55
N LEU A 22 2.66 -4.65 45.68
CA LEU A 22 3.68 -3.97 44.89
C LEU A 22 3.32 -4.17 43.42
N GLY A 23 2.95 -3.07 42.76
CA GLY A 23 2.60 -3.04 41.35
C GLY A 23 3.78 -3.48 40.49
N ALA A 24 3.73 -4.74 40.02
CA ALA A 24 4.47 -5.13 38.85
C ALA A 24 3.78 -4.47 37.64
N GLY A 25 4.36 -3.36 37.17
CA GLY A 25 3.92 -2.70 35.95
C GLY A 25 3.95 -3.70 34.79
N LEU A 26 2.78 -3.98 34.23
CA LEU A 26 2.67 -4.67 32.96
C LEU A 26 3.38 -3.80 31.91
N PRO A 27 4.25 -4.37 31.04
CA PRO A 27 4.81 -3.60 29.94
C PRO A 27 3.66 -3.17 29.02
N SER A 28 3.45 -1.86 28.94
CA SER A 28 2.54 -1.25 27.98
C SER A 28 2.95 -1.71 26.58
N ALA A 29 2.08 -2.45 25.89
CA ALA A 29 2.24 -2.71 24.47
C ALA A 29 2.25 -1.35 23.76
N SER A 30 3.40 -0.96 23.19
CA SER A 30 3.48 0.21 22.33
C SER A 30 2.65 -0.10 21.08
N ALA A 31 1.59 0.69 20.86
CA ALA A 31 0.91 0.70 19.58
C ALA A 31 1.92 1.12 18.52
N GLN A 32 2.40 0.17 17.72
CA GLN A 32 3.25 0.45 16.57
C GLN A 32 2.43 1.34 15.62
N GLN A 33 2.76 2.64 15.60
CA GLN A 33 2.19 3.59 14.65
C GLN A 33 2.50 3.07 13.25
N GLN A 34 1.46 2.63 12.56
CA GLN A 34 1.55 2.18 11.18
C GLN A 34 2.07 3.35 10.33
N PRO A 35 3.15 3.17 9.54
CA PRO A 35 3.72 4.25 8.74
C PRO A 35 2.65 4.90 7.87
N GLN A 36 2.43 6.20 8.05
CA GLN A 36 1.42 6.94 7.29
C GLN A 36 1.96 7.13 5.86
N ILE A 37 1.28 6.52 4.87
CA ILE A 37 1.67 6.65 3.46
C ILE A 37 1.48 8.12 3.03
N PRO A 38 2.53 8.79 2.51
CA PRO A 38 2.41 10.16 2.04
C PRO A 38 1.33 10.28 0.97
N GLN A 39 0.57 11.37 1.01
CA GLN A 39 -0.41 11.68 -0.03
C GLN A 39 0.31 12.27 -1.25
N GLY A 40 -0.12 11.87 -2.45
CA GLY A 40 0.45 12.35 -3.71
C GLY A 40 1.76 11.65 -4.08
N TRP A 41 2.62 12.36 -4.81
CA TRP A 41 3.90 11.84 -5.28
C TRP A 41 4.97 11.94 -4.19
N PHE A 42 5.66 10.83 -3.93
CA PHE A 42 6.79 10.78 -3.01
C PHE A 42 7.86 9.83 -3.51
N LYS A 43 9.09 10.02 -3.06
CA LYS A 43 10.22 9.11 -3.33
C LYS A 43 10.62 8.41 -2.05
N ALA A 44 10.93 7.12 -2.17
CA ALA A 44 11.61 6.36 -1.13
C ALA A 44 12.79 5.63 -1.76
N CYS A 45 13.98 5.79 -1.16
CA CYS A 45 15.17 5.08 -1.57
C CYS A 45 15.68 4.20 -0.41
N THR A 46 16.08 2.98 -0.74
CA THR A 46 16.75 2.06 0.17
C THR A 46 17.96 1.48 -0.52
N LYS A 47 18.98 1.12 0.26
CA LYS A 47 20.12 0.37 -0.24
C LYS A 47 20.00 -1.07 0.23
N GLN A 48 20.03 -2.01 -0.71
CA GLN A 48 20.04 -3.43 -0.43
C GLN A 48 21.33 -4.02 -1.01
N GLU A 49 22.25 -4.42 -0.13
CA GLU A 49 23.60 -4.84 -0.50
C GLU A 49 24.30 -3.79 -1.40
N ASP A 50 24.68 -4.18 -2.62
CA ASP A 50 25.33 -3.33 -3.62
C ASP A 50 24.34 -2.78 -4.67
N VAL A 51 23.05 -2.70 -4.33
CA VAL A 51 22.00 -2.15 -5.21
C VAL A 51 21.25 -1.04 -4.48
N ASP A 52 21.28 0.15 -5.08
CA ASP A 52 20.44 1.28 -4.67
C ASP A 52 19.07 1.13 -5.35
N ILE A 53 18.01 1.13 -4.56
CA ILE A 53 16.62 0.97 -4.98
C ILE A 53 15.88 2.27 -4.68
N CYS A 54 15.50 3.01 -5.70
CA CYS A 54 14.67 4.20 -5.54
C CYS A 54 13.33 3.98 -6.22
N ASN A 55 12.24 4.30 -5.51
CA ASN A 55 10.89 4.23 -6.04
C ASN A 55 10.16 5.56 -5.85
N VAL A 56 9.76 6.19 -6.96
CA VAL A 56 8.84 7.35 -6.96
C VAL A 56 7.43 6.83 -7.14
N GLN A 57 6.56 7.12 -6.18
CA GLN A 57 5.28 6.44 -6.04
C GLN A 57 4.13 7.42 -5.87
N ASN A 58 2.94 6.98 -6.27
CA ASN A 58 1.68 7.60 -5.91
C ASN A 58 0.65 6.49 -5.67
N ILE A 59 0.12 6.41 -4.45
CA ILE A 59 -0.78 5.36 -4.01
C ILE A 59 -2.14 5.98 -3.75
N VAL A 60 -3.14 5.50 -4.49
CA VAL A 60 -4.53 5.93 -4.34
C VAL A 60 -5.29 4.85 -3.60
N THR A 61 -5.87 5.22 -2.47
CA THR A 61 -6.73 4.36 -1.65
C THR A 61 -8.15 4.90 -1.60
N ALA A 62 -9.12 4.01 -1.39
CA ALA A 62 -10.48 4.39 -1.04
C ALA A 62 -10.56 4.84 0.42
N GLY A 63 -11.68 5.45 0.82
CA GLY A 63 -11.87 5.95 2.20
C GLY A 63 -11.77 4.88 3.30
N ASN A 64 -11.91 3.60 2.94
CA ASN A 64 -11.72 2.46 3.83
C ASN A 64 -10.27 1.91 3.84
N GLY A 65 -9.34 2.56 3.16
CA GLY A 65 -7.93 2.15 3.06
C GLY A 65 -7.63 1.12 1.98
N GLN A 66 -8.62 0.63 1.23
CA GLN A 66 -8.40 -0.33 0.14
C GLN A 66 -7.64 0.32 -1.02
N LEU A 67 -6.66 -0.40 -1.59
CA LEU A 67 -5.95 0.04 -2.79
C LEU A 67 -6.92 0.21 -3.96
N VAL A 68 -6.92 1.41 -4.57
CA VAL A 68 -7.60 1.69 -5.84
C VAL A 68 -6.63 1.51 -6.99
N THR A 69 -5.44 2.12 -6.88
CA THR A 69 -4.33 1.94 -7.81
C THR A 69 -3.03 2.42 -7.17
N GLY A 70 -1.90 1.88 -7.59
CA GLY A 70 -0.57 2.35 -7.21
C GLY A 70 0.30 2.55 -8.45
N ILE A 71 1.07 3.62 -8.47
CA ILE A 71 2.08 3.88 -9.50
C ILE A 71 3.45 3.79 -8.84
N SER A 72 4.40 3.10 -9.49
CA SER A 72 5.79 3.00 -9.03
C SER A 72 6.74 3.24 -10.21
N LEU A 73 7.68 4.16 -10.06
CA LEU A 73 8.82 4.35 -10.94
C LEU A 73 10.05 3.86 -10.19
N ILE A 74 10.47 2.63 -10.50
CA ILE A 74 11.52 1.94 -9.77
C ILE A 74 12.82 2.02 -10.57
N GLU A 75 13.87 2.54 -9.94
CA GLU A 75 15.23 2.52 -10.45
C GLU A 75 16.11 1.68 -9.52
N LEU A 76 16.70 0.63 -10.09
CA LEU A 76 17.74 -0.19 -9.49
C LEU A 76 19.08 0.23 -10.10
N LYS A 77 20.06 0.58 -9.27
CA LYS A 77 21.42 0.96 -9.69
C LYS A 77 22.46 0.20 -8.89
N GLY A 78 23.53 -0.26 -9.55
CA GLY A 78 24.63 -1.02 -8.92
C GLY A 78 24.92 -2.31 -9.67
N LYS A 79 24.97 -3.44 -8.95
CA LYS A 79 25.15 -4.78 -9.57
C LYS A 79 24.04 -5.14 -10.56
N VAL A 80 22.82 -4.64 -10.33
CA VAL A 80 21.69 -4.74 -11.24
C VAL A 80 21.27 -3.34 -11.64
N ASN A 81 21.13 -3.10 -12.95
CA ASN A 81 20.66 -1.82 -13.49
C ASN A 81 19.34 -2.06 -14.23
N ARG A 82 18.24 -1.53 -13.69
CA ARG A 82 16.90 -1.68 -14.27
C ARG A 82 16.06 -0.46 -13.90
N LYS A 83 15.30 0.05 -14.87
CA LYS A 83 14.31 1.09 -14.65
C LYS A 83 12.95 0.61 -15.16
N VAL A 84 11.93 0.60 -14.30
CA VAL A 84 10.60 0.09 -14.64
C VAL A 84 9.52 1.03 -14.12
N PHE A 85 8.52 1.25 -14.96
CA PHE A 85 7.26 1.89 -14.59
C PHE A 85 6.23 0.80 -14.35
N GLN A 86 5.67 0.77 -13.14
CA GLN A 86 4.66 -0.20 -12.76
C GLN A 86 3.35 0.50 -12.41
N VAL A 87 2.24 -0.13 -12.79
CA VAL A 87 0.90 0.21 -12.34
C VAL A 87 0.30 -1.01 -11.66
N THR A 88 -0.08 -0.83 -10.39
CA THR A 88 -0.73 -1.84 -9.58
C THR A 88 -2.21 -1.53 -9.46
N VAL A 89 -3.07 -2.52 -9.71
CA VAL A 89 -4.53 -2.41 -9.54
C VAL A 89 -5.06 -3.63 -8.77
N PRO A 90 -6.27 -3.58 -8.20
CA PRO A 90 -6.93 -4.76 -7.64
C PRO A 90 -7.12 -5.88 -8.67
N THR A 91 -7.42 -7.09 -8.19
CA THR A 91 -7.75 -8.24 -9.02
C THR A 91 -9.11 -8.08 -9.75
N GLY A 92 -9.50 -9.11 -10.51
CA GLY A 92 -10.74 -9.07 -11.30
C GLY A 92 -10.64 -8.18 -12.55
N ARG A 93 -9.44 -8.09 -13.13
CA ARG A 93 -9.16 -7.37 -14.38
C ARG A 93 -8.88 -8.33 -15.52
N LEU A 94 -9.31 -7.96 -16.72
CA LEU A 94 -9.00 -8.73 -17.92
C LEU A 94 -7.53 -8.52 -18.29
N VAL A 95 -6.81 -9.63 -18.43
CA VAL A 95 -5.38 -9.63 -18.76
C VAL A 95 -5.13 -9.15 -20.20
N PRO A 96 -5.83 -9.62 -21.24
CA PRO A 96 -5.50 -9.26 -22.62
C PRO A 96 -5.57 -7.74 -22.93
N PRO A 97 -6.56 -6.96 -22.43
CA PRO A 97 -6.58 -5.51 -22.60
C PRO A 97 -5.46 -4.76 -21.86
N GLY A 98 -4.92 -5.32 -20.77
CA GLY A 98 -3.94 -4.64 -19.93
C GLY A 98 -4.49 -3.38 -19.26
N ILE A 99 -3.60 -2.41 -18.99
CA ILE A 99 -3.95 -1.08 -18.49
C ILE A 99 -3.62 -0.06 -19.58
N GLY A 100 -4.58 0.80 -19.93
CA GLY A 100 -4.31 1.97 -20.76
C GLY A 100 -3.78 3.14 -19.92
N LEU A 101 -2.57 3.61 -20.20
CA LEU A 101 -1.98 4.83 -19.67
C LEU A 101 -2.16 5.97 -20.68
N GLN A 102 -2.90 7.00 -20.31
CA GLN A 102 -3.02 8.24 -21.07
C GLN A 102 -2.43 9.39 -20.26
N ILE A 103 -1.58 10.21 -20.86
CA ILE A 103 -1.07 11.45 -20.27
C ILE A 103 -1.83 12.61 -20.91
N ASP A 104 -2.49 13.42 -20.08
CA ASP A 104 -3.39 14.50 -20.50
C ASP A 104 -4.40 14.03 -21.57
N THR A 105 -4.38 14.64 -22.76
CA THR A 105 -5.22 14.28 -23.92
C THR A 105 -4.46 13.47 -24.98
N GLY A 106 -3.26 13.00 -24.66
CA GLY A 106 -2.41 12.23 -25.56
C GLY A 106 -2.99 10.86 -25.92
N LYS A 107 -2.28 10.13 -26.79
CA LYS A 107 -2.64 8.75 -27.13
C LYS A 107 -2.41 7.83 -25.93
N ALA A 108 -3.37 6.96 -25.65
CA ALA A 108 -3.20 5.93 -24.63
C ALA A 108 -2.17 4.87 -25.07
N GLN A 109 -1.25 4.53 -24.17
CA GLN A 109 -0.31 3.43 -24.29
C GLN A 109 -0.80 2.25 -23.46
N LYS A 110 -0.75 1.05 -24.02
CA LYS A 110 -1.05 -0.19 -23.28
C LYS A 110 0.12 -0.58 -22.39
N LEU A 111 -0.17 -0.98 -21.15
CA LEU A 111 0.73 -1.64 -20.22
C LEU A 111 0.23 -3.07 -20.01
N ASP A 112 1.09 -4.04 -20.27
CA ASP A 112 0.75 -5.46 -20.11
C ASP A 112 0.94 -5.89 -18.66
N TYR A 113 0.02 -6.71 -18.15
CA TYR A 113 0.17 -7.34 -16.84
C TYR A 113 1.31 -8.35 -16.89
N VAL A 114 2.24 -8.23 -15.95
CA VAL A 114 3.36 -9.19 -15.82
C VAL A 114 3.12 -10.20 -14.69
N ILE A 115 2.33 -9.83 -13.69
CA ILE A 115 2.02 -10.70 -12.56
C ILE A 115 0.69 -10.30 -11.90
N CYS A 116 -0.05 -11.29 -11.41
CA CYS A 116 -1.20 -11.11 -10.53
C CYS A 116 -1.02 -11.94 -9.27
N PHE A 117 -1.11 -11.27 -8.13
CA PHE A 117 -1.21 -11.81 -6.78
C PHE A 117 -2.69 -11.92 -6.36
N PRO A 118 -3.01 -12.62 -5.25
CA PRO A 118 -4.39 -12.72 -4.78
C PRO A 118 -5.08 -11.36 -4.51
N ASP A 119 -4.32 -10.33 -4.12
CA ASP A 119 -4.82 -9.00 -3.77
C ASP A 119 -4.66 -7.96 -4.88
N ARG A 120 -3.76 -8.17 -5.86
CA ARG A 120 -3.42 -7.17 -6.87
C ARG A 120 -2.83 -7.73 -8.16
N CYS A 121 -2.98 -6.99 -9.25
CA CYS A 121 -2.28 -7.22 -10.51
C CYS A 121 -1.32 -6.06 -10.82
N VAL A 122 -0.16 -6.37 -11.37
CA VAL A 122 0.90 -5.41 -11.71
C VAL A 122 1.13 -5.44 -13.22
N ALA A 123 1.02 -4.29 -13.85
CA ALA A 123 1.41 -4.05 -15.23
C ALA A 123 2.71 -3.25 -15.29
N GLU A 124 3.58 -3.56 -16.25
CA GLU A 124 4.91 -2.95 -16.32
C GLU A 124 5.30 -2.57 -17.74
N VAL A 125 6.06 -1.47 -17.86
CA VAL A 125 6.84 -1.12 -19.05
C VAL A 125 8.20 -0.58 -18.64
N PRO A 126 9.21 -0.59 -19.53
CA PRO A 126 10.46 0.10 -19.26
C PRO A 126 10.22 1.57 -18.91
N LEU A 127 10.86 2.05 -17.84
CA LEU A 127 10.83 3.48 -17.51
C LEU A 127 11.82 4.21 -18.41
N THR A 128 11.30 4.83 -19.47
CA THR A 128 12.10 5.59 -20.42
C THR A 128 12.23 7.06 -19.99
N ASP A 129 13.31 7.71 -20.40
CA ASP A 129 13.50 9.14 -20.15
C ASP A 129 12.38 9.98 -20.81
N GLN A 130 11.84 9.50 -21.94
CA GLN A 130 10.67 10.11 -22.58
C GLN A 130 9.44 10.06 -21.69
N LEU A 131 9.15 8.90 -21.06
CA LEU A 131 8.01 8.75 -20.16
C LEU A 131 8.15 9.68 -18.95
N VAL A 132 9.33 9.74 -18.35
CA VAL A 132 9.64 10.67 -17.25
C VAL A 132 9.44 12.11 -17.70
N ALA A 133 9.98 12.50 -18.86
CA ALA A 133 9.84 13.85 -19.38
C ALA A 133 8.38 14.22 -19.66
N SER A 134 7.56 13.28 -20.16
CA SER A 134 6.12 13.48 -20.33
C SER A 134 5.40 13.66 -18.99
N PHE A 135 5.76 12.89 -17.95
CA PHE A 135 5.18 13.05 -16.62
C PHE A 135 5.57 14.40 -15.99
N LYS A 136 6.81 14.87 -16.19
CA LYS A 136 7.26 16.19 -15.68
C LYS A 136 6.52 17.36 -16.33
N LYS A 137 6.08 17.22 -17.59
CA LYS A 137 5.38 18.26 -18.37
C LYS A 137 3.86 18.19 -18.27
N GLY A 138 3.32 17.00 -18.02
CA GLY A 138 1.89 16.76 -18.03
C GLY A 138 1.18 17.27 -16.77
N GLN A 139 -0.14 17.41 -16.86
CA GLN A 139 -0.98 17.84 -15.74
C GLN A 139 -1.56 16.65 -14.98
N GLY A 140 -1.88 15.57 -15.70
CA GLY A 140 -2.38 14.35 -15.11
C GLY A 140 -2.26 13.14 -16.02
N ILE A 141 -2.52 11.97 -15.45
CA ILE A 141 -2.66 10.73 -16.18
C ILE A 141 -4.04 10.12 -15.94
N THR A 142 -4.52 9.35 -16.91
CA THR A 142 -5.68 8.46 -16.77
C THR A 142 -5.20 7.03 -16.96
N LEU A 143 -5.44 6.19 -15.94
CA LEU A 143 -5.18 4.77 -15.96
C LEU A 143 -6.50 4.02 -16.14
N THR A 144 -6.66 3.30 -17.23
CA THR A 144 -7.90 2.59 -17.56
C THR A 144 -7.66 1.10 -17.55
N SER A 145 -8.26 0.39 -16.60
CA SER A 145 -8.30 -1.07 -16.56
C SER A 145 -9.69 -1.58 -16.92
N ILE A 146 -9.80 -2.80 -17.45
CA ILE A 146 -11.10 -3.42 -17.80
C ILE A 146 -11.39 -4.55 -16.81
N ASN A 147 -12.58 -4.58 -16.20
CA ASN A 147 -12.98 -5.65 -15.29
C ASN A 147 -13.52 -6.88 -16.04
N PHE A 148 -13.76 -7.98 -15.32
CA PHE A 148 -14.29 -9.23 -15.91
C PHE A 148 -15.69 -9.12 -16.54
N GLN A 149 -16.42 -8.03 -16.28
CA GLN A 149 -17.71 -7.71 -16.91
C GLN A 149 -17.53 -6.84 -18.17
N ASN A 150 -16.29 -6.67 -18.63
CA ASN A 150 -15.91 -5.84 -19.76
C ASN A 150 -16.20 -4.33 -19.56
N GLN A 151 -16.25 -3.87 -18.31
CA GLN A 151 -16.45 -2.46 -17.97
C GLN A 151 -15.10 -1.77 -17.74
N ALA A 152 -14.95 -0.59 -18.34
CA ALA A 152 -13.78 0.25 -18.14
C ALA A 152 -13.82 0.97 -16.78
N ASN A 153 -12.66 1.02 -16.12
CA ASN A 153 -12.46 1.74 -14.87
C ASN A 153 -11.33 2.77 -15.05
N PRO A 154 -11.66 4.01 -15.45
CA PRO A 154 -10.68 5.09 -15.60
C PRO A 154 -10.38 5.76 -14.26
N ILE A 155 -9.11 5.76 -13.85
CA ILE A 155 -8.63 6.44 -12.65
C ILE A 155 -7.74 7.61 -13.05
N LYS A 156 -8.12 8.82 -12.62
CA LYS A 156 -7.36 10.05 -12.88
C LYS A 156 -6.41 10.34 -11.73
N ILE A 157 -5.17 10.67 -12.05
CA ILE A 157 -4.12 11.00 -11.08
C ILE A 157 -3.42 12.27 -11.54
N ALA A 158 -3.38 13.28 -10.67
CA ALA A 158 -2.65 14.51 -10.94
C ALA A 158 -1.14 14.27 -10.96
N LEU A 159 -0.43 14.93 -11.86
CA LEU A 159 1.04 14.92 -11.92
C LEU A 159 1.66 16.04 -11.06
N GLN A 160 0.84 16.85 -10.39
CA GLN A 160 1.29 17.86 -9.44
C GLN A 160 2.22 17.24 -8.38
N GLY A 161 3.43 17.79 -8.24
CA GLY A 161 4.44 17.29 -7.30
C GLY A 161 5.33 16.18 -7.85
N PHE A 162 5.03 15.59 -9.02
CA PHE A 162 5.83 14.52 -9.61
C PHE A 162 7.29 14.93 -9.81
N SER A 163 7.54 16.08 -10.45
CA SER A 163 8.91 16.53 -10.75
C SER A 163 9.75 16.70 -9.48
N GLY A 164 9.15 17.28 -8.43
CA GLY A 164 9.82 17.46 -7.14
C GLY A 164 10.14 16.11 -6.47
N ALA A 165 9.20 15.17 -6.48
CA ALA A 165 9.44 13.82 -5.97
C ALA A 165 10.51 13.07 -6.79
N TYR A 166 10.46 13.17 -8.12
CA TYR A 166 11.37 12.46 -9.02
C TYR A 166 12.80 13.01 -8.97
N ASP A 167 12.98 14.32 -8.80
CA ASP A 167 14.32 14.93 -8.71
C ASP A 167 14.84 15.06 -7.27
N GLY A 168 13.96 14.92 -6.28
CA GLY A 168 14.28 14.99 -4.85
C GLY A 168 15.11 13.79 -4.34
N PRO A 169 15.54 13.81 -3.06
CA PRO A 169 16.30 12.72 -2.45
C PRO A 169 15.49 11.42 -2.32
#